data_AF-A0A511Y9A1-F1
#
_entry.id   AF-A0A511Y9A1-F1
#
_cell.length_a   1.000
_cell.length_b   1.000
_cell.length_c   1.000
_cell.angle_alpha   90.00
_cell.angle_beta   90.00
_cell.angle_gamma   90.00
#
_symmetry.space_group_name_H-M   'P 1'
#
loop_
_entity.id
_entity.type
_entity.pdbx_description
1 polymer ?
#
loop_
_entity_poly.entity_id
_entity_poly.type
_entity_poly.pdbx_seq_one_letter_code
_entity_poly.pdbx_strand_id
1 'polypeptide(L)' 'MNTDLKETGPDKELEDRLLRFTKSLDGWMPKEKKGFKAGYYQYLTYKIENGKVSEVLP' A
#
# COMPACT_ATOMS: atom_id res chain seq x y z
N MET A 1 -10.20 -20.97 -8.97
CA MET A 1 -10.11 -20.48 -7.57
C MET A 1 -9.76 -21.66 -6.71
N ASN A 2 -8.67 -21.59 -5.92
CA ASN A 2 -8.32 -22.68 -5.00
C ASN A 2 -9.36 -22.71 -3.87
N THR A 3 -10.14 -23.79 -3.82
CA THR A 3 -11.25 -23.97 -2.87
C THR A 3 -10.77 -24.32 -1.46
N ASP A 4 -9.49 -24.64 -1.30
CA ASP A 4 -8.94 -25.14 -0.04
C ASP A 4 -8.69 -24.06 1.01
N LEU A 5 -8.93 -22.77 0.70
CA LEU A 5 -8.80 -21.59 1.58
C LEU A 5 -7.57 -21.64 2.51
N LYS A 6 -6.49 -22.30 2.06
CA LYS A 6 -5.25 -22.40 2.83
C LYS A 6 -4.67 -21.01 2.95
N GLU A 7 -4.38 -20.61 4.18
CA GLU A 7 -3.72 -19.35 4.46
C GLU A 7 -2.45 -19.29 3.62
N THR A 8 -2.46 -18.36 2.67
CA THR A 8 -1.34 -18.11 1.78
C THR A 8 -0.71 -16.81 2.26
N GLY A 9 0.61 -16.82 2.39
CA GLY A 9 1.34 -15.60 2.75
C GLY A 9 1.02 -14.47 1.77
N PRO A 10 1.18 -13.22 2.18
CA PRO A 10 0.86 -12.09 1.34
C PRO A 10 1.71 -12.12 0.05
N ASP A 11 1.07 -11.78 -1.07
CA ASP A 11 1.71 -11.70 -2.37
C ASP A 11 2.73 -10.55 -2.37
N LYS A 12 4.02 -10.90 -2.36
CA LYS A 12 5.12 -9.93 -2.34
C LYS A 12 5.10 -8.98 -3.54
N GLU A 13 4.66 -9.43 -4.71
CA GLU A 13 4.58 -8.58 -5.89
C GLU A 13 3.51 -7.51 -5.70
N LEU A 14 2.36 -7.90 -5.14
CA LEU A 14 1.30 -6.98 -4.79
C LEU A 14 1.74 -5.98 -3.71
N GLU A 15 2.43 -6.45 -2.66
CA GLU A 15 2.98 -5.60 -1.60
C GLU A 15 3.94 -4.54 -2.15
N ASP A 16 4.93 -4.97 -2.94
CA ASP A 16 5.91 -4.07 -3.54
C ASP A 16 5.27 -3.05 -4.48
N ARG A 17 4.27 -3.50 -5.26
CA ARG A 17 3.55 -2.62 -6.18
C ARG A 17 2.75 -1.55 -5.43
N LEU A 18 2.02 -1.94 -4.39
CA LEU A 18 1.27 -1.00 -3.54
C LEU A 18 2.20 -0.03 -2.81
N LEU A 19 3.35 -0.49 -2.31
CA LEU A 19 4.32 0.37 -1.65
C LEU A 19 4.96 1.38 -2.60
N ARG A 20 5.35 0.96 -3.81
CA ARG A 20 5.91 1.86 -4.84
C ARG A 20 4.89 2.92 -5.25
N PHE A 21 3.65 2.49 -5.47
CA PHE A 21 2.55 3.39 -5.79
C PHE A 21 2.32 4.41 -4.66
N THR A 22 2.21 3.94 -3.40
CA THR A 22 2.06 4.81 -2.21
C THR A 22 3.13 5.91 -2.18
N LYS A 23 4.41 5.53 -2.37
CA LYS A 23 5.55 6.46 -2.35
C LYS A 23 5.54 7.47 -3.49
N SER A 24 4.83 7.18 -4.59
CA SER A 24 4.69 8.07 -5.73
C SER A 24 3.53 9.06 -5.62
N LEU A 25 2.64 8.89 -4.62
CA LEU A 25 1.52 9.80 -4.41
C LEU A 25 2.03 11.19 -4.03
N ASP A 26 1.61 12.18 -4.79
CA ASP A 26 1.91 13.58 -4.51
C ASP A 26 1.25 13.98 -3.18
N GLY A 27 2.01 14.65 -2.31
CA GLY A 27 1.58 14.97 -0.94
C GLY A 27 1.83 13.88 0.11
N TRP A 28 2.31 12.68 -0.27
CA TRP A 28 2.80 11.69 0.70
C TRP A 28 4.23 12.06 1.17
N MET A 29 4.31 13.07 2.04
CA MET A 29 5.58 13.46 2.65
C MET A 29 5.83 12.65 3.92
N PRO A 30 6.93 11.86 4.01
CA PRO A 30 7.34 11.31 5.29
C PRO A 30 7.61 12.47 6.24
N LYS A 31 6.89 12.55 7.36
CA LYS A 31 7.14 13.65 8.30
C LYS A 31 8.51 13.46 8.92
N GLU A 32 9.35 14.46 8.80
CA GLU A 32 10.61 14.52 9.54
C GLU A 32 10.42 15.32 10.82
N LYS A 33 10.87 14.77 11.94
CA LYS A 33 10.89 15.48 13.22
C LYS A 33 12.34 15.52 13.69
N LYS A 34 12.92 16.72 13.75
CA LYS A 34 14.32 16.95 14.19
C LYS A 34 15.36 16.10 13.42
N GLY A 35 15.21 15.94 12.11
CA GLY A 35 16.15 15.17 11.28
C GLY A 35 15.95 13.64 11.30
N PHE A 36 14.98 13.15 12.07
CA PHE A 36 14.56 11.74 12.03
C PHE A 36 13.26 11.61 11.24
N LYS A 37 13.23 10.68 10.28
CA LYS A 37 11.99 10.27 9.62
C LYS A 37 11.09 9.64 10.67
N ALA A 38 10.11 10.39 11.16
CA ALA A 38 9.08 9.84 12.01
C ALA A 38 8.17 9.02 11.09
N GLY A 39 8.25 7.70 11.16
CA GLY A 39 7.35 6.84 10.38
C GLY A 39 5.90 7.20 10.70
N TYR A 40 5.17 7.68 9.71
CA TYR A 40 3.73 7.86 9.82
C TYR A 40 3.06 6.51 9.56
N TYR A 41 2.21 6.08 10.49
CA TYR A 41 1.18 5.09 10.21
C TYR A 41 -0.04 5.85 9.72
N GLN A 42 -0.19 5.95 8.40
CA GLN A 42 -1.42 6.40 7.78
C GLN A 42 -2.01 5.21 7.04
N TYR A 43 -3.28 4.94 7.31
CA TYR A 43 -4.03 3.91 6.60
C TYR A 43 -4.36 4.47 5.23
N LEU A 44 -4.05 3.70 4.19
CA LEU A 44 -4.46 3.99 2.82
C LEU A 44 -5.37 2.87 2.37
N THR A 45 -6.52 3.25 1.85
CA THR A 45 -7.48 2.29 1.33
C THR A 45 -7.41 2.30 -0.19
N TYR A 46 -7.14 1.14 -0.79
CA TYR A 46 -7.08 0.97 -2.23
C TYR A 46 -8.32 0.27 -2.73
N LYS A 47 -8.94 0.84 -3.76
CA LYS A 47 -9.92 0.12 -4.58
C LYS A 47 -9.19 -0.56 -5.73
N ILE A 48 -9.33 -1.88 -5.83
CA ILE A 48 -8.69 -2.69 -6.88
C ILE A 48 -9.78 -3.31 -7.75
N GLU A 49 -9.76 -2.98 -9.04
CA GLU A 49 -10.68 -3.52 -10.05
C GLU A 49 -9.84 -4.19 -11.14
N ASN A 50 -10.17 -5.44 -11.47
CA ASN A 50 -9.45 -6.23 -12.48
C ASN A 50 -7.91 -6.26 -12.27
N GLY A 51 -7.48 -6.32 -11.01
CA GLY A 51 -6.06 -6.35 -10.65
C GLY A 51 -5.32 -5.01 -10.78
N LYS A 52 -6.02 -3.91 -11.07
CA LYS A 52 -5.46 -2.56 -11.15
C LYS A 52 -6.03 -1.68 -10.05
N VAL A 53 -5.22 -0.78 -9.50
CA VAL A 53 -5.71 0.25 -8.56
C VAL A 53 -6.57 1.22 -9.36
N SER A 54 -7.84 1.35 -8.99
CA SER A 54 -8.78 2.29 -9.62
C SER A 54 -8.92 3.57 -8.81
N GLU A 55 -8.85 3.49 -7.48
CA GLU A 55 -9.04 4.63 -6.57
C GLU A 55 -8.18 4.49 -5.30
N VAL A 56 -7.78 5.62 -4.73
CA VAL A 56 -7.17 5.74 -3.39
C VAL A 56 -8.15 6.54 -2.53
N LEU A 57 -8.67 5.92 -1.47
CA LEU A 57 -9.60 6.56 -0.55
C LEU A 57 -8.84 7.15 0.66
N PRO A 58 -9.31 8.28 1.22
CA PRO A 58 -8.70 8.94 2.37
C PRO A 58 -8.70 8.10 3.65
#